data_AF-A0A4Y2X3Q3-F1
#
_entry.id   AF-A0A4Y2X3Q3-F1
#
_cell.length_a   1.000
_cell.length_b   1.000
_cell.length_c   1.000
_cell.angle_alpha   90.00
_cell.angle_beta   90.00
_cell.angle_gamma   90.00
#
_symmetry.space_group_name_H-M   'P 1'
#
loop_
_entity.id
_entity.type
_entity.pdbx_description
1 polymer ?
#
loop_
_entity_poly.entity_id
_entity_poly.type
_entity_poly.pdbx_seq_one_letter_code
_entity_poly.pdbx_strand_id
1 'polypeptide(L)'
;MDSLKKRRSAARINFTKTANLLKEELKKDASDKGILRVKLIRLQEYLNNLKDYDDKIIALLADSAADEDALSAEMEGCEKYRDEFHVLTGIMDEKLEKNNVNAARARELMESYPLTSDNYQKAVSALKDRFGKKELLTEIYVRELLKLIMSNVQSHGKDRLSLSKLFDKIESRLRSLESMGIDQEKNAAWLYPMVESCLSTDILRAWQRSPQFSKDDKENETRSRLSNLLEFLRKEVENEERVKLVRNTFGTPFVPREERGGGAKPKAGKGSVPTAAGLFTAEGHKCAFCGKAHESKECLIARSLSLQERVNKLKEGKCCLKCYLRGILPRGAKPSLDVYYVVNPTLLYYALTYRQKRSQNRRDRNLYLCKAIYLNLLA
;
A
#
# COMPACT_ATOMS: atom_id res chain seq x y z
N MET A 1 -30.43 -31.11 28.81
CA MET A 1 -30.79 -30.39 27.56
C MET A 1 -30.02 -29.06 27.39
N ASP A 2 -29.92 -28.20 28.40
CA ASP A 2 -29.34 -26.85 28.28
C ASP A 2 -27.87 -26.77 27.83
N SER A 3 -27.02 -27.69 28.32
CA SER A 3 -25.61 -27.76 27.90
C SER A 3 -25.47 -28.03 26.39
N LEU A 4 -26.31 -28.89 25.82
CA LEU A 4 -26.35 -29.19 24.38
C LEU A 4 -26.83 -27.98 23.59
N LYS A 5 -27.91 -27.31 24.04
CA LYS A 5 -28.40 -26.07 23.42
C LYS A 5 -27.32 -24.97 23.40
N LYS A 6 -26.53 -24.84 24.46
CA LYS A 6 -25.41 -23.88 24.53
C LYS A 6 -24.28 -24.21 23.55
N ARG A 7 -23.88 -25.49 23.46
CA ARG A 7 -22.86 -25.95 22.49
C ARG A 7 -23.32 -25.80 21.05
N ARG A 8 -24.59 -26.15 20.76
CA ARG A 8 -25.25 -25.93 19.48
C ARG A 8 -25.22 -24.46 19.08
N SER A 9 -25.59 -23.56 19.99
CA SER A 9 -25.55 -22.11 19.74
C SER A 9 -24.13 -21.64 19.36
N ALA A 10 -23.10 -22.09 20.08
CA ALA A 10 -21.71 -21.78 19.75
C ALA A 10 -21.28 -22.30 18.37
N ALA A 11 -21.70 -23.52 18.01
CA ALA A 11 -21.45 -24.09 16.69
C ALA A 11 -22.15 -23.29 15.57
N ARG A 12 -23.40 -22.87 15.78
CA ARG A 12 -24.16 -22.01 14.83
C ARG A 12 -23.43 -20.68 14.59
N ILE A 13 -22.97 -20.02 15.65
CA ILE A 13 -22.20 -18.76 15.55
C ILE A 13 -20.94 -18.95 14.71
N ASN A 14 -20.18 -20.02 14.97
CA ASN A 14 -18.95 -20.30 14.24
C ASN A 14 -19.20 -20.67 12.78
N PHE A 15 -20.26 -21.41 12.50
CA PHE A 15 -20.71 -21.71 11.14
C PHE A 15 -21.03 -20.40 10.40
N THR A 16 -21.92 -19.56 10.93
CA THR A 16 -22.32 -18.30 10.28
C THR A 16 -21.12 -17.38 10.04
N LYS A 17 -20.20 -17.28 11.01
CA LYS A 17 -18.97 -16.48 10.86
C LYS A 17 -18.09 -17.02 9.73
N THR A 18 -17.90 -18.33 9.65
CA THR A 18 -17.07 -18.95 8.62
C THR A 18 -17.73 -18.86 7.24
N ALA A 19 -19.05 -19.02 7.18
CA ALA A 19 -19.86 -18.90 5.97
C ALA A 19 -19.77 -17.50 5.38
N ASN A 20 -19.90 -16.47 6.21
CA ASN A 20 -19.74 -15.07 5.77
C ASN A 20 -18.33 -14.80 5.26
N LEU A 21 -17.29 -15.30 5.94
CA LEU A 21 -15.91 -15.19 5.44
C LEU A 21 -15.72 -15.90 4.10
N LEU A 22 -16.35 -17.07 3.90
CA LEU A 22 -16.31 -17.77 2.62
C LEU A 22 -17.03 -16.97 1.52
N LYS A 23 -18.21 -16.41 1.80
CA LYS A 23 -18.93 -15.52 0.88
C LYS A 23 -18.08 -14.33 0.44
N GLU A 24 -17.38 -13.69 1.38
CA GLU A 24 -16.48 -12.57 1.07
C GLU A 24 -15.28 -13.01 0.22
N GLU A 25 -14.68 -14.17 0.48
CA GLU A 25 -13.63 -14.70 -0.39
C GLU A 25 -14.16 -15.07 -1.78
N LEU A 26 -15.37 -15.63 -1.86
CA LEU A 26 -16.03 -15.99 -3.12
C LEU A 26 -16.41 -14.78 -3.97
N LYS A 27 -16.50 -13.57 -3.42
CA LYS A 27 -16.70 -12.33 -4.20
C LYS A 27 -15.43 -11.82 -4.89
N LYS A 28 -14.23 -12.22 -4.45
CA LYS A 28 -12.96 -11.72 -5.00
C LYS A 28 -12.65 -12.35 -6.36
N ASP A 29 -12.17 -11.60 -7.34
CA ASP A 29 -11.82 -12.16 -8.66
C ASP A 29 -10.62 -13.13 -8.62
N ALA A 30 -9.71 -12.96 -7.65
CA ALA A 30 -8.51 -13.78 -7.47
C ALA A 30 -8.50 -14.44 -6.09
N SER A 31 -9.53 -15.24 -5.80
CA SER A 31 -9.60 -16.05 -4.56
C SER A 31 -8.56 -17.18 -4.60
N ASP A 32 -7.83 -17.37 -3.50
CA ASP A 32 -6.94 -18.53 -3.34
C ASP A 32 -7.77 -19.81 -3.16
N LYS A 33 -7.58 -20.78 -4.08
CA LYS A 33 -8.30 -22.06 -4.08
C LYS A 33 -8.06 -22.87 -2.80
N GLY A 34 -6.86 -22.79 -2.23
CA GLY A 34 -6.53 -23.44 -0.97
C GLY A 34 -7.31 -22.83 0.20
N ILE A 35 -7.40 -21.50 0.24
CA ILE A 35 -8.17 -20.80 1.29
C ILE A 35 -9.67 -21.14 1.19
N LEU A 36 -10.23 -21.17 -0.01
CA LEU A 36 -11.63 -21.55 -0.22
C LEU A 36 -11.90 -22.98 0.26
N ARG A 37 -11.05 -23.95 -0.11
CA ARG A 37 -11.17 -25.34 0.33
C ARG A 37 -11.09 -25.50 1.84
N VAL A 38 -10.12 -24.84 2.49
CA VAL A 38 -9.96 -24.90 3.95
C VAL A 38 -11.20 -24.35 4.67
N LYS A 39 -11.77 -23.24 4.17
CA LYS A 39 -13.00 -22.68 4.74
C LYS A 39 -14.20 -23.61 4.55
N LEU A 40 -14.30 -24.28 3.41
CA LEU A 40 -15.36 -25.26 3.15
C LEU A 40 -15.26 -26.49 4.07
N ILE A 41 -14.05 -27.04 4.24
CA ILE A 41 -13.80 -28.16 5.17
C ILE A 41 -14.22 -27.78 6.59
N ARG A 42 -13.82 -26.58 7.04
CA ARG A 42 -14.21 -26.09 8.37
C ARG A 42 -15.72 -25.91 8.52
N LEU A 43 -16.43 -25.49 7.47
CA LEU A 43 -17.90 -25.44 7.48
C LEU A 43 -18.53 -26.83 7.58
N GLN A 44 -17.99 -27.82 6.86
CA GLN A 44 -18.44 -29.21 6.94
C GLN A 44 -18.27 -29.76 8.37
N GLU A 45 -17.14 -29.48 9.02
CA GLU A 45 -16.90 -29.86 10.41
C GLU A 45 -17.95 -29.26 11.36
N TYR A 46 -18.27 -27.97 11.20
CA TYR A 46 -19.32 -27.33 12.00
C TYR A 46 -20.70 -27.90 11.72
N LEU A 47 -21.01 -28.24 10.46
CA LEU A 47 -22.27 -28.86 10.08
C LEU A 47 -22.42 -30.26 10.71
N ASN A 48 -21.34 -31.05 10.71
CA ASN A 48 -21.33 -32.37 11.36
C ASN A 48 -21.54 -32.25 12.87
N ASN A 49 -20.89 -31.28 13.51
CA ASN A 49 -21.10 -31.00 14.93
C ASN A 49 -22.54 -30.56 15.23
N LEU A 50 -23.12 -29.70 14.37
CA LEU A 50 -24.51 -29.26 14.50
C LEU A 50 -25.46 -30.45 14.42
N LYS A 51 -25.28 -31.31 13.42
CA LYS A 51 -26.07 -32.54 13.27
C LYS A 51 -26.01 -33.42 14.53
N ASP A 52 -24.82 -33.66 15.08
CA ASP A 52 -24.67 -34.43 16.32
C ASP A 52 -25.41 -33.80 17.52
N TYR A 53 -25.39 -32.46 17.64
CA TYR A 53 -26.15 -31.77 18.68
C TYR A 53 -27.66 -31.80 18.44
N ASP A 54 -28.09 -31.63 17.19
CA ASP A 54 -29.49 -31.65 16.80
C ASP A 54 -30.09 -33.05 17.01
N ASP A 55 -29.42 -34.11 16.59
CA ASP A 55 -29.83 -35.51 16.82
C ASP A 55 -30.00 -35.81 18.33
N LYS A 56 -29.07 -35.33 19.17
CA LYS A 56 -29.13 -35.48 20.63
C LYS A 56 -30.25 -34.66 21.27
N ILE A 57 -30.54 -33.47 20.75
CA ILE A 57 -31.62 -32.61 21.26
C ILE A 57 -32.97 -33.19 20.87
N ILE A 58 -33.12 -33.66 19.62
CA ILE A 58 -34.34 -34.29 19.12
C ILE A 58 -34.66 -35.56 19.92
N ALA A 59 -33.66 -36.42 20.17
CA ALA A 59 -33.86 -37.61 21.01
C ALA A 59 -34.38 -37.27 22.41
N LEU A 60 -33.75 -36.28 23.08
CA LEU A 60 -34.20 -35.83 24.40
C LEU A 60 -35.58 -35.16 24.40
N LEU A 61 -35.98 -34.54 23.29
CA LEU A 61 -37.31 -33.95 23.14
C LEU A 61 -38.37 -35.04 22.95
N ALA A 62 -38.09 -36.04 22.12
CA ALA A 62 -38.98 -37.18 21.89
C ALA A 62 -39.26 -37.97 23.18
N ASP A 63 -38.24 -38.12 24.04
CA ASP A 63 -38.38 -38.78 25.34
C ASP A 63 -39.21 -37.96 26.36
N SER A 64 -39.40 -36.66 26.12
CA SER A 64 -39.99 -35.73 27.11
C SER A 64 -41.50 -35.48 26.97
N ALA A 65 -42.22 -36.31 26.21
CA ALA A 65 -43.62 -36.05 25.81
C ALA A 65 -43.79 -34.65 25.19
N ALA A 66 -42.78 -34.19 24.45
CA ALA A 66 -42.86 -32.94 23.71
C ALA A 66 -43.89 -33.06 22.58
N ASP A 67 -44.62 -31.97 22.34
CA ASP A 67 -45.60 -31.84 21.27
C ASP A 67 -44.94 -32.08 19.90
N GLU A 68 -45.62 -32.81 19.01
CA GLU A 68 -45.09 -33.17 17.67
C GLU A 68 -44.75 -31.92 16.85
N ASP A 69 -45.53 -30.85 17.00
CA ASP A 69 -45.30 -29.55 16.35
C ASP A 69 -43.97 -28.91 16.81
N ALA A 70 -43.60 -29.07 18.08
CA ALA A 70 -42.34 -28.55 18.61
C ALA A 70 -41.13 -29.37 18.11
N LEU A 71 -41.31 -30.67 17.91
CA LEU A 71 -40.29 -31.54 17.32
C LEU A 71 -40.06 -31.17 15.85
N SER A 72 -41.14 -30.98 15.10
CA SER A 72 -41.11 -30.59 13.68
C SER A 72 -40.42 -29.24 13.48
N ALA A 73 -40.77 -28.23 14.27
CA ALA A 73 -40.15 -26.91 14.19
C ALA A 73 -38.63 -26.94 14.51
N GLU A 74 -38.19 -27.79 15.44
CA GLU A 74 -36.76 -27.97 15.70
C GLU A 74 -36.04 -28.66 14.53
N MET A 75 -36.68 -29.62 13.86
CA MET A 75 -36.13 -30.28 12.66
C MET A 75 -35.98 -29.30 11.49
N GLU A 76 -37.00 -28.48 11.19
CA GLU A 76 -36.93 -27.45 10.14
C GLU A 76 -35.83 -26.41 10.43
N GLY A 77 -35.64 -26.04 11.71
CA GLY A 77 -34.57 -25.11 12.12
C GLY A 77 -33.16 -25.63 11.84
N CYS A 78 -32.98 -26.93 11.66
CA CYS A 78 -31.69 -27.57 11.35
C CYS A 78 -31.35 -27.50 9.85
N GLU A 79 -32.35 -27.58 8.98
CA GLU A 79 -32.17 -27.63 7.51
C GLU A 79 -31.52 -26.35 6.96
N LYS A 80 -31.83 -25.19 7.54
CA LYS A 80 -31.28 -23.90 7.12
C LYS A 80 -29.75 -23.86 6.99
N TYR A 81 -29.02 -24.45 7.94
CA TYR A 81 -27.55 -24.46 7.91
C TYR A 81 -26.99 -25.45 6.89
N ARG A 82 -27.74 -26.53 6.66
CA ARG A 82 -27.43 -27.54 5.63
C ARG A 82 -27.59 -26.95 4.24
N ASP A 83 -28.70 -26.26 4.00
CA ASP A 83 -28.98 -25.59 2.72
C ASP A 83 -27.94 -24.51 2.44
N GLU A 84 -27.61 -23.69 3.44
CA GLU A 84 -26.56 -22.67 3.29
C GLU A 84 -25.20 -23.29 2.95
N PHE A 85 -24.84 -24.41 3.56
CA PHE A 85 -23.62 -25.13 3.22
C PHE A 85 -23.63 -25.65 1.77
N HIS A 86 -24.73 -26.25 1.33
CA HIS A 86 -24.87 -26.77 -0.04
C HIS A 86 -24.83 -25.65 -1.07
N VAL A 87 -25.49 -24.52 -0.83
CA VAL A 87 -25.42 -23.33 -1.69
C VAL A 87 -23.99 -22.82 -1.81
N LEU A 88 -23.26 -22.71 -0.70
CA LEU A 88 -21.86 -22.25 -0.72
C LEU A 88 -20.93 -23.22 -1.42
N THR A 89 -21.18 -24.52 -1.27
CA THR A 89 -20.44 -25.57 -1.98
C THR A 89 -20.66 -25.45 -3.49
N GLY A 90 -21.91 -25.33 -3.94
CA GLY A 90 -22.23 -25.16 -5.36
C GLY A 90 -21.60 -23.91 -5.98
N ILE A 91 -21.66 -22.76 -5.28
CA ILE A 91 -21.02 -21.51 -5.75
C ILE A 91 -19.49 -21.68 -5.85
N MET A 92 -18.88 -22.35 -4.87
CA MET A 92 -17.44 -22.61 -4.89
C MET A 92 -17.06 -23.53 -6.06
N ASP A 93 -17.81 -24.60 -6.27
CA ASP A 93 -17.56 -25.55 -7.36
C ASP A 93 -17.74 -24.88 -8.73
N GLU A 94 -18.79 -24.10 -8.95
CA GLU A 94 -18.98 -23.32 -10.18
C GLU A 94 -17.79 -22.37 -10.42
N LYS A 95 -17.27 -21.74 -9.36
CA LYS A 95 -16.12 -20.85 -9.45
C LYS A 95 -14.81 -21.60 -9.72
N LEU A 96 -14.65 -22.82 -9.18
CA LEU A 96 -13.50 -23.68 -9.45
C LEU A 96 -13.57 -24.26 -10.87
N GLU A 97 -14.76 -24.58 -11.37
CA GLU A 97 -15.03 -25.12 -12.71
C GLU A 97 -14.87 -24.06 -13.79
N LYS A 98 -15.32 -22.81 -13.59
CA LYS A 98 -15.05 -21.69 -14.52
C LYS A 98 -13.57 -21.53 -14.82
N ASN A 99 -12.70 -21.86 -13.85
CA ASN A 99 -11.25 -21.84 -14.02
C ASN A 99 -10.68 -23.10 -14.73
N ASN A 100 -11.51 -24.10 -15.05
CA ASN A 100 -11.10 -25.40 -15.58
C ASN A 100 -11.89 -25.84 -16.84
N VAL A 101 -12.84 -25.04 -17.33
CA VAL A 101 -13.70 -25.39 -18.49
C VAL A 101 -12.86 -25.80 -19.71
N ASN A 102 -11.77 -25.09 -20.00
CA ASN A 102 -10.91 -25.41 -21.14
C ASN A 102 -10.18 -26.74 -20.97
N ALA A 103 -9.75 -27.07 -19.74
CA ALA A 103 -9.11 -28.36 -19.47
C ALA A 103 -10.12 -29.52 -19.53
N ALA A 104 -11.37 -29.29 -19.12
CA ALA A 104 -12.44 -30.28 -19.26
C ALA A 104 -12.76 -30.58 -20.74
N ARG A 105 -12.91 -29.54 -21.56
CA ARG A 105 -13.16 -29.69 -23.01
C ARG A 105 -11.98 -30.31 -23.75
N ALA A 106 -10.75 -30.01 -23.32
CA ALA A 106 -9.55 -30.64 -23.87
C ALA A 106 -9.48 -32.12 -23.50
N ARG A 107 -9.88 -32.49 -22.28
CA ARG A 107 -9.95 -33.90 -21.83
C ARG A 107 -10.97 -34.70 -22.63
N GLU A 108 -12.18 -34.17 -22.81
CA GLU A 108 -13.23 -34.80 -23.62
C GLU A 108 -12.76 -35.04 -25.07
N LEU A 109 -12.05 -34.07 -25.66
CA LEU A 109 -11.44 -34.26 -26.98
C LEU A 109 -10.41 -35.39 -26.96
N MET A 110 -9.56 -35.45 -25.94
CA MET A 110 -8.55 -36.51 -25.82
C MET A 110 -9.15 -37.90 -25.64
N GLU A 111 -10.22 -38.03 -24.86
CA GLU A 111 -10.95 -39.28 -24.63
C GLU A 111 -11.58 -39.86 -25.92
N SER A 112 -11.85 -39.01 -26.91
CA SER A 112 -12.39 -39.45 -28.20
C SER A 112 -11.38 -40.23 -29.07
N TYR A 113 -10.08 -40.17 -28.74
CA TYR A 113 -9.03 -40.89 -29.46
C TYR A 113 -8.66 -42.20 -28.75
N PRO A 114 -8.68 -43.35 -29.45
CA PRO A 114 -8.13 -44.59 -28.93
C PRO A 114 -6.66 -44.44 -28.51
N LEU A 115 -6.27 -45.07 -27.39
CA LEU A 115 -4.93 -45.06 -26.82
C LEU A 115 -3.95 -45.93 -27.62
N THR A 116 -3.66 -45.52 -28.85
CA THR A 116 -2.69 -46.17 -29.76
C THR A 116 -1.56 -45.20 -30.14
N SER A 117 -0.37 -45.73 -30.45
CA SER A 117 0.80 -44.93 -30.87
C SER A 117 0.48 -43.98 -32.01
N ASP A 118 -0.30 -44.46 -32.97
CA ASP A 118 -0.59 -43.77 -34.23
C ASP A 118 -1.58 -42.61 -34.03
N ASN A 119 -2.31 -42.61 -32.92
CA ASN A 119 -3.30 -41.59 -32.61
C ASN A 119 -2.77 -40.43 -31.78
N TYR A 120 -1.59 -40.55 -31.16
CA TYR A 120 -1.02 -39.46 -30.36
C TYR A 120 -0.80 -38.18 -31.18
N GLN A 121 -0.25 -38.29 -32.39
CA GLN A 121 -0.03 -37.11 -33.23
C GLN A 121 -1.34 -36.49 -33.71
N LYS A 122 -2.35 -37.31 -34.04
CA LYS A 122 -3.68 -36.85 -34.45
C LYS A 122 -4.41 -36.13 -33.32
N ALA A 123 -4.26 -36.61 -32.08
CA ALA A 123 -4.85 -35.98 -30.92
C ALA A 123 -4.15 -34.64 -30.59
N VAL A 124 -2.82 -34.58 -30.73
CA VAL A 124 -2.05 -33.33 -30.57
C VAL A 124 -2.43 -32.30 -31.64
N SER A 125 -2.58 -32.71 -32.91
CA SER A 125 -3.02 -31.80 -33.97
C SER A 125 -4.43 -31.27 -33.71
N ALA A 126 -5.37 -32.14 -33.32
CA ALA A 126 -6.73 -31.72 -32.98
C ALA A 126 -6.78 -30.75 -31.78
N LEU A 127 -5.92 -30.94 -30.77
CA LEU A 127 -5.78 -29.99 -29.67
C LEU A 127 -5.25 -28.64 -30.16
N LYS A 128 -4.23 -28.63 -31.02
CA LYS A 128 -3.68 -27.39 -31.60
C LYS A 128 -4.71 -26.66 -32.47
N ASP A 129 -5.47 -27.38 -33.28
CA ASP A 129 -6.48 -26.77 -34.15
C ASP A 129 -7.64 -26.18 -33.35
N ARG A 130 -8.07 -26.88 -32.29
CA ARG A 130 -9.21 -26.45 -31.46
C ARG A 130 -8.84 -25.34 -30.48
N PHE A 131 -7.69 -25.43 -29.81
CA PHE A 131 -7.30 -24.55 -28.70
C PHE A 131 -6.09 -23.65 -29.00
N GLY A 132 -5.22 -24.04 -29.95
CA GLY A 132 -4.00 -23.31 -30.30
C GLY A 132 -4.19 -22.19 -31.33
N LYS A 133 -5.40 -21.59 -31.40
CA LYS A 133 -5.72 -20.52 -32.35
C LYS A 133 -4.98 -19.22 -31.97
N LYS A 134 -3.81 -19.01 -32.59
CA LYS A 134 -2.88 -17.91 -32.26
C LYS A 134 -3.52 -16.52 -32.29
N GLU A 135 -4.37 -16.23 -33.28
CA GLU A 135 -5.07 -14.95 -33.41
C GLU A 135 -6.01 -14.70 -32.24
N LEU A 136 -6.83 -15.70 -31.88
CA LEU A 136 -7.74 -15.63 -30.76
C LEU A 136 -7.00 -15.51 -29.42
N LEU A 137 -5.93 -16.29 -29.25
CA LEU A 137 -5.09 -16.23 -28.03
C LEU A 137 -4.44 -14.86 -27.88
N THR A 138 -3.92 -14.29 -28.98
CA THR A 138 -3.40 -12.93 -29.02
C THR A 138 -4.44 -11.93 -28.56
N GLU A 139 -5.65 -11.99 -29.11
CA GLU A 139 -6.75 -11.10 -28.73
C GLU A 139 -7.09 -11.23 -27.24
N ILE A 140 -7.16 -12.46 -26.72
CA ILE A 140 -7.39 -12.72 -25.29
C ILE A 140 -6.31 -12.05 -24.43
N TYR A 141 -5.03 -12.26 -24.74
CA TYR A 141 -3.93 -11.68 -23.94
C TYR A 141 -3.90 -10.15 -24.01
N VAL A 142 -4.21 -9.56 -25.17
CA VAL A 142 -4.36 -8.10 -25.31
C VAL A 142 -5.53 -7.60 -24.47
N ARG A 143 -6.69 -8.27 -24.51
CA ARG A 143 -7.87 -7.92 -23.70
C ARG A 143 -7.60 -8.08 -22.21
N GLU A 144 -6.84 -9.08 -21.80
CA GLU A 144 -6.41 -9.24 -20.41
C GLU A 144 -5.51 -8.09 -19.97
N LEU A 145 -4.58 -7.63 -20.83
CA LEU A 145 -3.74 -6.47 -20.54
C LEU A 145 -4.59 -5.19 -20.44
N LEU A 146 -5.56 -4.98 -21.34
CA LEU A 146 -6.54 -3.90 -21.24
C LEU A 146 -7.37 -3.98 -19.95
N LYS A 147 -7.76 -5.18 -19.54
CA LYS A 147 -8.49 -5.40 -18.28
C LYS A 147 -7.63 -5.00 -17.08
N LEU A 148 -6.33 -5.29 -17.09
CA LEU A 148 -5.41 -4.83 -16.03
C LEU A 148 -5.34 -3.31 -15.95
N ILE A 149 -5.29 -2.61 -17.10
CA ILE A 149 -5.36 -1.14 -17.16
C ILE A 149 -6.66 -0.66 -16.50
N MET A 150 -7.80 -1.17 -16.95
CA MET A 150 -9.12 -0.80 -16.44
C MET A 150 -9.23 -1.01 -14.93
N SER A 151 -8.78 -2.16 -14.41
CA SER A 151 -8.76 -2.42 -12.98
C SER A 151 -7.90 -1.41 -12.23
N ASN A 152 -6.71 -1.07 -12.72
CA ASN A 152 -5.82 -0.14 -12.01
C ASN A 152 -6.28 1.32 -12.06
N VAL A 153 -7.06 1.69 -13.07
CA VAL A 153 -7.71 3.02 -13.19
C VAL A 153 -8.92 3.12 -12.27
N GLN A 154 -9.73 2.06 -12.17
CA GLN A 154 -10.97 2.03 -11.39
C GLN A 154 -10.77 1.73 -9.90
N SER A 155 -9.72 0.97 -9.55
CA SER A 155 -9.45 0.61 -8.16
C SER A 155 -8.85 1.78 -7.37
N HIS A 156 -9.48 2.10 -6.24
CA HIS A 156 -9.01 3.12 -5.29
C HIS A 156 -8.57 2.48 -3.97
N GLY A 157 -7.55 3.06 -3.33
CA GLY A 157 -7.13 2.65 -1.99
C GLY A 157 -6.65 1.20 -1.90
N LYS A 158 -7.26 0.42 -1.00
CA LYS A 158 -6.85 -0.95 -0.63
C LYS A 158 -7.06 -2.00 -1.74
N ASP A 159 -7.84 -1.68 -2.79
CA ASP A 159 -8.16 -2.61 -3.87
C ASP A 159 -7.12 -2.62 -4.99
N ARG A 160 -6.12 -1.72 -4.95
CA ARG A 160 -5.04 -1.70 -5.95
C ARG A 160 -4.10 -2.88 -5.76
N LEU A 161 -3.68 -3.46 -6.88
CA LEU A 161 -2.63 -4.49 -6.88
C LEU A 161 -1.31 -3.90 -6.35
N SER A 162 -0.63 -4.66 -5.48
CA SER A 162 0.76 -4.37 -5.12
C SER A 162 1.64 -4.37 -6.36
N LEU A 163 2.69 -3.55 -6.38
CA LEU A 163 3.57 -3.39 -7.55
C LEU A 163 4.14 -4.72 -8.06
N SER A 164 4.63 -5.60 -7.16
CA SER A 164 5.09 -6.95 -7.50
C SER A 164 4.03 -7.74 -8.28
N LYS A 165 2.84 -7.93 -7.71
CA LYS A 165 1.73 -8.64 -8.39
C LYS A 165 1.34 -8.02 -9.72
N LEU A 166 1.40 -6.70 -9.84
CA LEU A 166 1.11 -6.01 -11.09
C LEU A 166 2.18 -6.33 -12.14
N PHE A 167 3.45 -6.20 -11.77
CA PHE A 167 4.58 -6.50 -12.64
C PHE A 167 4.56 -7.96 -13.11
N ASP A 168 4.36 -8.92 -12.19
CA ASP A 168 4.29 -10.35 -12.53
C ASP A 168 3.18 -10.65 -13.55
N LYS A 169 2.02 -9.99 -13.40
CA LYS A 169 0.91 -10.13 -14.34
C LYS A 169 1.25 -9.53 -15.71
N ILE A 170 1.83 -8.33 -15.76
CA ILE A 170 2.27 -7.70 -17.01
C ILE A 170 3.29 -8.58 -17.72
N GLU A 171 4.34 -9.00 -17.02
CA GLU A 171 5.41 -9.84 -17.56
C GLU A 171 4.87 -11.20 -18.04
N SER A 172 3.94 -11.80 -17.29
CA SER A 172 3.24 -13.02 -17.72
C SER A 172 2.50 -12.84 -19.03
N ARG A 173 1.78 -11.71 -19.24
CA ARG A 173 1.07 -11.45 -20.50
C ARG A 173 2.01 -11.17 -21.65
N LEU A 174 3.10 -10.44 -21.42
CA LEU A 174 4.13 -10.20 -22.43
C LEU A 174 4.79 -11.51 -22.88
N ARG A 175 5.14 -12.41 -21.94
CA ARG A 175 5.66 -13.76 -22.28
C ARG A 175 4.67 -14.59 -23.10
N SER A 176 3.38 -14.52 -22.77
CA SER A 176 2.34 -15.21 -23.55
C SER A 176 2.21 -14.65 -24.98
N LEU A 177 2.27 -13.32 -25.13
CA LEU A 177 2.23 -12.66 -26.44
C LEU A 177 3.48 -13.01 -27.28
N GLU A 178 4.66 -13.05 -26.67
CA GLU A 178 5.90 -13.49 -27.31
C GLU A 178 5.79 -14.93 -27.82
N SER A 179 5.20 -15.84 -27.02
CA SER A 179 4.93 -17.23 -27.45
C SER A 179 3.97 -17.32 -28.64
N MET A 180 3.13 -16.31 -28.87
CA MET A 180 2.25 -16.21 -30.05
C MET A 180 2.95 -15.61 -31.27
N GLY A 181 4.20 -15.15 -31.15
CA GLY A 181 4.98 -14.53 -32.21
C GLY A 181 4.97 -12.99 -32.19
N ILE A 182 4.50 -12.38 -31.10
CA ILE A 182 4.55 -10.93 -30.91
C ILE A 182 5.83 -10.59 -30.16
N ASP A 183 6.89 -10.32 -30.92
CA ASP A 183 8.18 -9.91 -30.36
C ASP A 183 8.06 -8.56 -29.66
N GLN A 184 8.61 -8.44 -28.44
CA GLN A 184 8.51 -7.22 -27.63
C GLN A 184 9.18 -6.02 -28.29
N GLU A 185 10.31 -6.23 -28.98
CA GLU A 185 11.07 -5.18 -29.64
C GLU A 185 10.35 -4.66 -30.88
N LYS A 186 9.85 -5.56 -31.74
CA LYS A 186 9.12 -5.19 -32.96
C LYS A 186 7.77 -4.53 -32.68
N ASN A 187 7.16 -4.86 -31.55
CA ASN A 187 5.83 -4.38 -31.15
C ASN A 187 5.85 -3.31 -30.05
N ALA A 188 7.04 -2.77 -29.74
CA ALA A 188 7.22 -1.80 -28.66
C ALA A 188 6.31 -0.55 -28.80
N ALA A 189 5.99 -0.14 -30.02
CA ALA A 189 5.19 1.06 -30.30
C ALA A 189 3.80 1.05 -29.66
N TRP A 190 3.12 -0.11 -29.63
CA TRP A 190 1.80 -0.23 -29.01
C TRP A 190 1.84 -0.93 -27.65
N LEU A 191 2.84 -1.78 -27.40
CA LEU A 191 3.04 -2.41 -26.09
C LEU A 191 3.45 -1.39 -25.03
N TYR A 192 4.28 -0.41 -25.37
CA TYR A 192 4.72 0.61 -24.41
C TYR A 192 3.56 1.40 -23.81
N PRO A 193 2.66 2.03 -24.59
CA PRO A 193 1.52 2.75 -24.04
C PRO A 193 0.61 1.88 -23.17
N MET A 194 0.44 0.59 -23.51
CA MET A 194 -0.38 -0.33 -22.71
C MET A 194 0.26 -0.62 -21.35
N VAL A 195 1.55 -0.94 -21.33
CA VAL A 195 2.28 -1.21 -20.08
C VAL A 195 2.36 0.05 -19.22
N GLU A 196 2.64 1.21 -19.83
CA GLU A 196 2.65 2.49 -19.13
C GLU A 196 1.29 2.81 -18.50
N SER A 197 0.19 2.57 -19.23
CA SER A 197 -1.18 2.78 -18.73
C SER A 197 -1.57 1.85 -17.58
N CYS A 198 -0.89 0.72 -17.39
CA CYS A 198 -1.13 -0.16 -16.24
C CYS A 198 -0.63 0.46 -14.93
N LEU A 199 0.27 1.44 -14.96
CA LEU A 199 1.01 1.88 -13.77
C LEU A 199 0.24 2.95 -12.97
N SER A 200 0.48 2.99 -11.67
CA SER A 200 -0.05 4.05 -10.82
C SER A 200 0.67 5.37 -11.08
N THR A 201 0.00 6.48 -10.78
CA THR A 201 0.56 7.84 -10.92
C THR A 201 1.88 8.02 -10.18
N ASP A 202 2.05 7.40 -9.02
CA ASP A 202 3.30 7.50 -8.24
C ASP A 202 4.45 6.75 -8.90
N ILE A 203 4.20 5.57 -9.47
CA ILE A 203 5.20 4.80 -10.21
C ILE A 203 5.55 5.50 -11.52
N LEU A 204 4.57 6.10 -12.21
CA LEU A 204 4.82 6.90 -13.41
C LEU A 204 5.71 8.11 -13.13
N ARG A 205 5.47 8.82 -12.01
CA ARG A 205 6.35 9.93 -11.59
C ARG A 205 7.76 9.45 -11.27
N ALA A 206 7.89 8.31 -10.61
CA ALA A 206 9.19 7.70 -10.32
C ALA A 206 9.92 7.32 -11.63
N TRP A 207 9.19 6.71 -12.58
CA TRP A 207 9.70 6.39 -13.90
C TRP A 207 10.20 7.62 -14.65
N GLN A 208 9.41 8.70 -14.72
CA GLN A 208 9.78 9.95 -15.39
C GLN A 208 11.01 10.64 -14.78
N ARG A 209 11.27 10.44 -13.48
CA ARG A 209 12.46 10.96 -12.80
C ARG A 209 13.67 10.04 -12.91
N SER A 210 13.47 8.81 -13.40
CA SER A 210 14.53 7.82 -13.47
C SER A 210 15.54 8.17 -14.56
N PRO A 211 16.83 7.92 -14.34
CA PRO A 211 17.85 8.09 -15.37
C PRO A 211 17.59 7.25 -16.63
N GLN A 212 16.83 6.16 -16.52
CA GLN A 212 16.49 5.25 -17.61
C GLN A 212 15.43 5.82 -18.56
N PHE A 213 14.66 6.84 -18.14
CA PHE A 213 13.64 7.47 -18.97
C PHE A 213 14.24 8.28 -20.12
N SER A 214 15.31 9.01 -19.86
CA SER A 214 16.01 9.89 -20.82
C SER A 214 17.22 9.24 -21.48
N LYS A 215 17.39 7.92 -21.33
CA LYS A 215 18.33 7.15 -22.16
C LYS A 215 17.73 7.03 -23.56
N ASP A 216 17.78 8.11 -24.30
CA ASP A 216 17.52 8.10 -25.73
C ASP A 216 18.60 7.27 -26.42
N ASP A 217 18.16 6.57 -27.46
CA ASP A 217 18.80 5.59 -28.36
C ASP A 217 20.20 5.90 -28.93
N LYS A 218 20.95 6.88 -28.39
CA LYS A 218 22.22 7.34 -28.98
C LYS A 218 23.44 6.46 -28.67
N GLU A 219 23.37 5.58 -27.66
CA GLU A 219 24.53 4.77 -27.23
C GLU A 219 24.27 3.26 -27.22
N ASN A 220 23.03 2.81 -27.42
CA ASN A 220 22.70 1.38 -27.44
C ASN A 220 21.49 1.11 -28.35
N GLU A 221 21.80 0.79 -29.61
CA GLU A 221 20.87 0.49 -30.71
C GLU A 221 19.92 -0.70 -30.44
N THR A 222 20.09 -1.39 -29.31
CA THR A 222 19.51 -2.71 -29.00
C THR A 222 18.38 -2.70 -27.98
N ARG A 223 18.11 -1.60 -27.25
CA ARG A 223 17.12 -1.61 -26.16
C ARG A 223 15.99 -0.62 -26.35
N SER A 224 14.80 -1.16 -26.61
CA SER A 224 13.58 -0.37 -26.70
C SER A 224 13.26 0.37 -25.38
N ARG A 225 12.57 1.51 -25.49
CA ARG A 225 11.99 2.24 -24.36
C ARG A 225 11.12 1.36 -23.44
N LEU A 226 10.43 0.37 -24.01
CA LEU A 226 9.67 -0.65 -23.26
C LEU A 226 10.59 -1.52 -22.41
N SER A 227 11.71 -1.98 -22.96
CA SER A 227 12.71 -2.76 -22.23
C SER A 227 13.28 -1.98 -21.04
N ASN A 228 13.52 -0.67 -21.20
CA ASN A 228 13.97 0.21 -20.11
C ASN A 228 12.90 0.35 -19.01
N LEU A 229 11.62 0.46 -19.39
CA LEU A 229 10.50 0.52 -18.45
C LEU A 229 10.36 -0.79 -17.65
N LEU A 230 10.43 -1.95 -18.30
CA LEU A 230 10.33 -3.25 -17.63
C LEU A 230 11.49 -3.47 -16.65
N GLU A 231 12.71 -3.08 -17.03
CA GLU A 231 13.88 -3.14 -16.16
C GLU A 231 13.76 -2.19 -14.95
N PHE A 232 13.19 -1.00 -15.15
CA PHE A 232 12.87 -0.09 -14.06
C PHE A 232 11.85 -0.69 -13.10
N LEU A 233 10.75 -1.26 -13.62
CA LEU A 233 9.72 -1.87 -12.79
C LEU A 233 10.26 -3.05 -11.98
N ARG A 234 11.12 -3.89 -12.57
CA ARG A 234 11.80 -4.98 -11.85
C ARG A 234 12.59 -4.45 -10.66
N LYS A 235 13.40 -3.40 -10.88
CA LYS A 235 14.18 -2.75 -9.81
C LYS A 235 13.30 -2.11 -8.75
N GLU A 236 12.19 -1.51 -9.13
CA GLU A 236 11.28 -0.88 -8.17
C GLU A 236 10.58 -1.91 -7.29
N VAL A 237 10.24 -3.08 -7.83
CA VAL A 237 9.75 -4.23 -7.05
C VAL A 237 10.80 -4.69 -6.03
N GLU A 238 12.04 -4.89 -6.45
CA GLU A 238 13.15 -5.25 -5.54
C GLU A 238 13.40 -4.17 -4.46
N ASN A 239 13.30 -2.90 -4.84
CA ASN A 239 13.45 -1.79 -3.90
C ASN A 239 12.30 -1.75 -2.88
N GLU A 240 11.07 -2.08 -3.28
CA GLU A 240 9.94 -2.17 -2.34
C GLU A 240 10.21 -3.25 -1.26
N GLU A 241 10.81 -4.37 -1.64
CA GLU A 241 11.24 -5.42 -0.70
C GLU A 241 12.35 -4.94 0.23
N ARG A 242 13.35 -4.22 -0.29
CA ARG A 242 14.41 -3.61 0.51
C ARG A 242 13.87 -2.56 1.48
N VAL A 243 12.92 -1.73 1.07
CA VAL A 243 12.27 -0.74 1.93
C VAL A 243 11.47 -1.43 3.03
N LYS A 244 10.73 -2.50 2.71
CA LYS A 244 10.03 -3.32 3.71
C LYS A 244 11.01 -3.93 4.70
N LEU A 245 12.13 -4.47 4.21
CA LEU A 245 13.21 -4.98 5.06
C LEU A 245 13.71 -3.90 6.02
N VAL A 246 14.16 -2.75 5.52
CA VAL A 246 14.69 -1.64 6.36
C VAL A 246 13.66 -1.13 7.38
N ARG A 247 12.38 -1.04 6.98
CA ARG A 247 11.30 -0.60 7.88
C ARG A 247 10.99 -1.63 8.96
N ASN A 248 11.14 -2.92 8.65
CA ASN A 248 10.81 -4.01 9.57
C ASN A 248 12.01 -4.41 10.45
N THR A 249 13.25 -4.21 10.00
CA THR A 249 14.47 -4.64 10.71
C THR A 249 14.73 -3.90 12.01
N PHE A 250 14.20 -2.67 12.17
CA PHE A 250 14.37 -1.87 13.38
C PHE A 250 13.04 -1.59 14.12
N GLY A 251 12.06 -2.48 14.00
CA GLY A 251 11.01 -2.70 15.02
C GLY A 251 10.34 -1.47 15.63
N THR A 252 10.06 -0.40 14.88
CA THR A 252 9.05 0.56 15.30
C THR A 252 7.77 0.23 14.55
N PRO A 253 6.70 -0.25 15.20
CA PRO A 253 5.42 -0.39 14.54
C PRO A 253 4.97 1.03 14.20
N PHE A 254 5.16 1.44 12.95
CA PHE A 254 4.34 2.50 12.41
C PHE A 254 2.94 1.93 12.29
N VAL A 255 2.14 2.10 13.34
CA VAL A 255 0.70 1.88 13.27
C VAL A 255 0.16 3.05 12.46
N PRO A 256 -0.40 2.85 11.26
CA PRO A 256 -1.21 3.89 10.64
C PRO A 256 -2.34 4.18 11.63
N ARG A 257 -2.44 5.42 12.08
CA ARG A 257 -3.53 5.85 12.96
C ARG A 257 -4.82 5.69 12.19
N GLU A 258 -5.49 4.55 12.34
CA GLU A 258 -6.89 4.43 11.94
C GLU A 258 -7.69 5.45 12.75
N GLU A 259 -8.43 6.30 12.05
CA GLU A 259 -9.39 7.22 12.65
C GLU A 259 -10.49 6.40 13.32
N ARG A 260 -10.29 6.05 14.59
CA ARG A 260 -11.38 5.65 15.48
C ARG A 260 -11.89 6.89 16.19
N GLY A 261 -13.10 7.29 15.79
CA GLY A 261 -13.97 8.10 16.62
C GLY A 261 -14.31 7.39 17.93
N GLY A 262 -14.75 8.18 18.91
CA GLY A 262 -15.30 7.71 20.18
C GLY A 262 -14.34 7.88 21.36
N GLY A 263 -14.76 8.68 22.33
CA GLY A 263 -13.92 9.22 23.40
C GLY A 263 -13.37 8.20 24.40
N ALA A 264 -12.16 8.47 24.87
CA ALA A 264 -11.71 8.38 26.27
C ALA A 264 -10.24 8.84 26.33
N LYS A 265 -9.91 9.75 27.26
CA LYS A 265 -8.54 10.25 27.48
C LYS A 265 -7.58 9.11 27.83
N PRO A 266 -6.35 9.07 27.28
CA PRO A 266 -5.23 8.39 27.92
C PRO A 266 -4.32 9.38 28.64
N LYS A 267 -3.88 8.96 29.83
CA LYS A 267 -2.92 9.62 30.70
C LYS A 267 -1.53 9.69 30.07
N ALA A 268 -0.78 10.68 30.56
CA ALA A 268 0.56 11.08 30.16
C ALA A 268 1.60 9.94 30.16
N GLY A 269 2.58 10.07 29.26
CA GLY A 269 3.93 9.53 29.46
C GLY A 269 4.51 8.72 28.28
N LYS A 270 5.08 9.40 27.28
CA LYS A 270 6.44 9.17 26.72
C LYS A 270 6.63 9.83 25.35
N GLY A 271 7.62 10.72 25.29
CA GLY A 271 8.46 11.06 24.14
C GLY A 271 7.77 11.31 22.79
N SER A 272 7.31 12.53 22.55
CA SER A 272 6.94 12.96 21.19
C SER A 272 8.19 13.13 20.33
N VAL A 273 8.26 12.40 19.22
CA VAL A 273 9.11 12.76 18.09
C VAL A 273 8.69 14.17 17.64
N PRO A 274 9.61 15.14 17.52
CA PRO A 274 9.24 16.50 17.16
C PRO A 274 8.83 16.55 15.68
N THR A 275 7.54 16.57 15.42
CA THR A 275 6.98 16.99 14.13
C THR A 275 7.04 18.51 14.05
N ALA A 276 7.33 19.08 12.87
CA ALA A 276 7.49 20.53 12.65
C ALA A 276 6.31 21.40 13.16
N ALA A 277 5.11 20.83 13.34
CA ALA A 277 3.97 21.49 13.95
C ALA A 277 4.12 21.76 15.47
N GLY A 278 4.89 20.94 16.19
CA GLY A 278 5.15 21.13 17.63
C GLY A 278 6.12 22.27 17.95
N LEU A 279 6.80 22.83 16.96
CA LEU A 279 7.67 24.00 17.11
C LEU A 279 6.87 25.31 17.27
N PHE A 280 5.61 25.33 16.79
CA PHE A 280 4.75 26.51 16.84
C PHE A 280 3.84 26.57 18.08
N THR A 281 3.79 25.51 18.88
CA THR A 281 2.91 25.42 20.07
C THR A 281 3.67 25.25 21.38
N ALA A 282 4.93 25.71 21.45
CA ALA A 282 5.62 25.88 22.72
C ALA A 282 5.21 27.23 23.33
N GLU A 283 4.47 27.17 24.45
CA GLU A 283 4.20 28.26 25.40
C GLU A 283 3.95 29.66 24.80
N GLY A 284 2.66 30.04 24.68
CA GLY A 284 2.20 31.30 24.10
C GLY A 284 3.09 32.51 24.41
N HIS A 285 3.59 33.16 23.35
CA HIS A 285 4.45 34.33 23.44
C HIS A 285 3.81 35.42 24.30
N LYS A 286 4.40 35.66 25.46
CA LYS A 286 4.07 36.81 26.33
C LYS A 286 4.81 38.04 25.81
N CYS A 287 4.10 39.16 25.70
CA CYS A 287 4.65 40.44 25.28
C CYS A 287 5.82 40.85 26.19
N ALA A 288 6.93 41.29 25.59
CA ALA A 288 8.15 41.63 26.30
C ALA A 288 8.02 42.89 27.19
N PHE A 289 7.02 43.73 26.95
CA PHE A 289 6.84 45.00 27.65
C PHE A 289 5.81 44.95 28.78
N CYS A 290 4.81 44.07 28.69
CA CYS A 290 3.72 43.98 29.66
C CYS A 290 3.34 42.56 30.11
N GLY A 291 3.96 41.53 29.53
CA GLY A 291 3.77 40.13 29.93
C GLY A 291 2.44 39.48 29.52
N LYS A 292 1.55 40.20 28.81
CA LYS A 292 0.26 39.66 28.32
C LYS A 292 0.42 38.93 26.98
N ALA A 293 -0.52 38.05 26.63
CA ALA A 293 -0.47 37.24 25.40
C ALA A 293 -0.88 38.06 24.17
N HIS A 294 0.08 38.79 23.59
CA HIS A 294 -0.02 39.47 22.30
C HIS A 294 1.39 39.73 21.74
N GLU A 295 1.48 40.06 20.46
CA GLU A 295 2.76 40.41 19.84
C GLU A 295 3.34 41.70 20.43
N SER A 296 4.61 41.67 20.83
CA SER A 296 5.28 42.84 21.43
C SER A 296 5.29 44.09 20.53
N LYS A 297 5.11 43.92 19.21
CA LYS A 297 5.00 45.01 18.23
C LYS A 297 3.70 45.81 18.38
N GLU A 298 2.64 45.16 18.82
CA GLU A 298 1.28 45.74 18.92
C GLU A 298 0.97 46.23 20.35
N CYS A 299 1.96 46.25 21.23
CA CYS A 299 1.75 46.60 22.62
C CYS A 299 1.55 48.11 22.82
N LEU A 300 0.37 48.51 23.28
CA LEU A 300 0.04 49.91 23.59
C LEU A 300 0.95 50.51 24.68
N ILE A 301 1.35 49.69 25.66
CA ILE A 301 2.28 50.10 26.72
C ILE A 301 3.68 50.35 26.15
N ALA A 302 4.09 49.59 25.13
CA ALA A 302 5.35 49.88 24.45
C ALA A 302 5.25 51.25 23.76
N ARG A 303 4.13 51.54 23.09
CA ARG A 303 3.93 52.79 22.34
C ARG A 303 3.97 54.04 23.24
N SER A 304 3.56 53.94 24.50
CA SER A 304 3.61 55.05 25.47
C SER A 304 4.96 55.26 26.15
N LEU A 305 5.92 54.34 25.99
CA LEU A 305 7.27 54.46 26.57
C LEU A 305 8.24 55.16 25.62
N SER A 306 9.23 55.86 26.17
CA SER A 306 10.34 56.43 25.40
C SER A 306 11.27 55.33 24.84
N LEU A 307 12.06 55.65 23.82
CA LEU A 307 12.98 54.70 23.18
C LEU A 307 13.98 54.10 24.17
N GLN A 308 14.52 54.92 25.09
CA GLN A 308 15.46 54.44 26.11
C GLN A 308 14.79 53.49 27.12
N GLU A 309 13.56 53.79 27.55
CA GLU A 309 12.81 52.91 28.47
C GLU A 309 12.46 51.57 27.83
N ARG A 310 12.12 51.56 26.53
CA ARG A 310 11.88 50.31 25.78
C ARG A 310 13.13 49.45 25.71
N VAL A 311 14.28 50.05 25.42
CA VAL A 311 15.57 49.35 25.37
C VAL A 311 15.95 48.79 26.74
N ASN A 312 15.74 49.56 27.82
CA ASN A 312 16.03 49.10 29.18
C ASN A 312 15.15 47.92 29.59
N LYS A 313 13.84 47.98 29.35
CA LYS A 313 12.92 46.85 29.64
C LYS A 313 13.27 45.58 28.86
N LEU A 314 13.72 45.70 27.62
CA LEU A 314 14.16 44.55 26.82
C LEU A 314 15.48 43.98 27.32
N LYS A 315 16.42 44.82 27.78
CA LYS A 315 17.67 44.37 28.41
C LYS A 315 17.42 43.66 29.74
N GLU A 316 16.58 44.23 30.61
CA GLU A 316 16.15 43.61 31.87
C GLU A 316 15.43 42.27 31.62
N GLY A 317 14.55 42.23 30.61
CA GLY A 317 13.82 41.03 30.20
C GLY A 317 14.66 39.99 29.44
N LYS A 318 15.95 40.26 29.18
CA LYS A 318 16.85 39.43 28.34
C LYS A 318 16.22 39.07 26.99
N CYS A 319 15.53 40.03 26.39
CA CYS A 319 14.89 39.91 25.09
C CYS A 319 15.82 40.44 23.99
N CYS A 320 15.75 39.85 22.81
CA CYS A 320 16.42 40.41 21.64
C CYS A 320 15.77 41.76 21.26
N LEU A 321 16.59 42.79 21.02
CA LEU A 321 16.11 44.13 20.65
C LEU A 321 15.43 44.16 19.27
N LYS A 322 15.70 43.17 18.39
CA LYS A 322 15.18 43.12 17.02
C LYS A 322 13.92 42.27 16.88
N CYS A 323 13.86 41.12 17.55
CA CYS A 323 12.71 40.21 17.47
C CYS A 323 11.82 40.19 18.72
N TYR A 324 12.20 40.89 19.80
CA TYR A 324 11.47 40.98 21.07
C TYR A 324 11.23 39.65 21.79
N LEU A 325 11.80 38.55 21.28
CA LEU A 325 11.71 37.23 21.89
C LEU A 325 12.75 37.09 23.01
N ARG A 326 12.33 36.44 24.10
CA ARG A 326 13.24 36.01 25.18
C ARG A 326 14.15 34.92 24.65
N GLY A 327 15.45 35.17 24.64
CA GLY A 327 16.44 34.25 24.11
C GLY A 327 17.40 33.80 25.18
N ILE A 328 17.58 32.49 25.30
CA ILE A 328 18.70 31.85 25.98
C ILE A 328 19.99 32.38 25.32
N LEU A 329 20.59 33.42 25.88
CA LEU A 329 21.91 33.88 25.47
C LEU A 329 22.96 32.88 25.99
N PRO A 330 23.76 32.23 25.12
CA PRO A 330 24.93 31.49 25.57
C PRO A 330 25.86 32.44 26.32
N ARG A 331 26.31 32.05 27.52
CA ARG A 331 27.25 32.83 28.33
C ARG A 331 28.47 33.20 27.47
N GLY A 332 28.67 34.49 27.21
CA GLY A 332 29.89 35.02 26.57
C GLY A 332 29.76 35.68 25.19
N ALA A 333 28.57 35.73 24.58
CA ALA A 333 28.41 36.45 23.31
C ALA A 333 28.19 37.96 23.53
N LYS A 334 29.15 38.80 23.13
CA LYS A 334 28.95 40.26 23.01
C LYS A 334 28.01 40.54 21.83
N PRO A 335 27.08 41.50 21.94
CA PRO A 335 26.18 41.83 20.84
C PRO A 335 26.94 42.68 19.82
N SER A 336 27.56 42.04 18.82
CA SER A 336 28.00 42.72 17.59
C SER A 336 26.90 42.65 16.54
N LEU A 337 26.69 43.77 15.83
CA LEU A 337 25.54 44.06 14.96
C LEU A 337 25.42 43.21 13.67
N ASP A 338 26.32 42.28 13.41
CA ASP A 338 26.48 41.68 12.08
C ASP A 338 25.92 40.26 12.00
N VAL A 339 24.59 40.13 11.91
CA VAL A 339 23.96 38.99 11.23
C VAL A 339 22.78 39.53 10.42
N TYR A 340 23.08 40.05 9.22
CA TYR A 340 22.09 40.35 8.20
C TYR A 340 22.09 39.23 7.14
N TYR A 341 20.91 38.63 6.98
CA TYR A 341 20.32 38.02 5.77
C TYR A 341 21.15 37.12 4.86
N VAL A 342 20.65 35.89 4.66
CA VAL A 342 20.50 35.33 3.30
C VAL A 342 19.22 34.49 3.22
N VAL A 343 18.22 35.01 2.50
CA VAL A 343 17.18 34.22 1.82
C VAL A 343 17.62 34.14 0.36
N ASN A 344 18.29 33.06 -0.04
CA ASN A 344 18.51 32.75 -1.46
C ASN A 344 18.80 31.24 -1.65
N PRO A 345 17.96 30.48 -2.39
CA PRO A 345 18.07 29.02 -2.51
C PRO A 345 19.37 28.51 -3.15
N THR A 346 20.06 29.34 -3.95
CA THR A 346 21.26 28.95 -4.71
C THR A 346 22.49 28.72 -3.83
N LEU A 347 22.55 29.34 -2.65
CA LEU A 347 23.67 29.19 -1.71
C LEU A 347 23.59 27.93 -0.85
N LEU A 348 22.44 27.26 -0.80
CA LEU A 348 22.27 25.98 -0.09
C LEU A 348 23.01 24.84 -0.79
N TYR A 349 23.14 24.89 -2.13
CA TYR A 349 23.88 23.90 -2.91
C TYR A 349 25.40 23.99 -2.69
N TYR A 350 25.95 25.21 -2.58
CA TYR A 350 27.36 25.43 -2.26
C TYR A 350 27.71 25.08 -0.80
N ALA A 351 26.80 25.30 0.15
CA ALA A 351 27.02 24.95 1.55
C ALA A 351 27.02 23.42 1.80
N LEU A 352 26.24 22.65 1.03
CA LEU A 352 26.18 21.19 1.16
C LEU A 352 27.40 20.48 0.55
N THR A 353 27.91 20.97 -0.59
CA THR A 353 29.17 20.46 -1.17
C THR A 353 30.40 20.79 -0.29
N TYR A 354 30.36 21.89 0.47
CA TYR A 354 31.42 22.24 1.44
C TYR A 354 31.44 21.36 2.69
N ARG A 355 30.32 20.71 3.04
CA ARG A 355 30.24 19.80 4.19
C ARG A 355 30.90 18.44 3.93
N GLN A 356 31.05 18.07 2.65
CA GLN A 356 31.62 16.79 2.20
C GLN A 356 33.15 16.84 2.00
N LYS A 357 33.74 18.03 1.85
CA LYS A 357 35.20 18.26 1.78
C LYS A 357 35.84 18.66 3.13
N ARG A 358 35.17 18.39 4.25
CA ARG A 358 35.59 18.77 5.61
C ARG A 358 36.56 17.77 6.27
N SER A 359 37.32 17.00 5.51
CA SER A 359 38.32 16.05 6.07
C SER A 359 39.78 16.38 5.77
N GLN A 360 40.12 17.49 5.09
CA GLN A 360 41.53 17.80 4.80
C GLN A 360 41.88 19.30 5.04
N ASN A 361 42.79 19.49 6.00
CA ASN A 361 43.62 20.66 6.31
C ASN A 361 43.01 21.98 6.86
N ARG A 362 43.66 22.46 7.95
CA ARG A 362 43.26 23.61 8.79
C ARG A 362 43.91 24.95 8.41
N ARG A 363 44.79 25.03 7.39
CA ARG A 363 45.59 26.24 7.13
C ARG A 363 45.10 27.18 6.00
N ASP A 364 44.14 26.78 5.16
CA ASP A 364 43.67 27.63 4.04
C ASP A 364 42.41 28.46 4.34
N ARG A 365 42.07 28.68 5.62
CA ARG A 365 40.84 29.43 5.99
C ARG A 365 40.89 30.92 5.68
N ASN A 366 42.07 31.54 5.63
CA ASN A 366 42.18 33.00 5.55
C ASN A 366 42.50 33.53 4.14
N LEU A 367 42.90 32.67 3.19
CA LEU A 367 43.33 33.16 1.86
C LEU A 367 42.20 33.19 0.82
N TYR A 368 41.13 32.40 1.00
CA TYR A 368 40.02 32.33 0.03
C TYR A 368 38.79 33.17 0.41
N LEU A 369 38.64 33.60 1.67
CA LEU A 369 37.58 34.55 2.05
C LEU A 369 37.87 35.97 1.52
N CYS A 370 39.14 36.37 1.40
CA CYS A 370 39.49 37.68 0.85
C CYS A 370 39.23 37.81 -0.66
N LYS A 371 39.22 36.70 -1.43
CA LYS A 371 39.03 36.74 -2.89
C LYS A 371 37.56 36.76 -3.31
N ALA A 372 36.64 36.29 -2.47
CA ALA A 372 35.20 36.30 -2.73
C ALA A 372 34.53 37.65 -2.37
N ILE A 373 35.14 38.44 -1.47
CA ILE A 373 34.65 39.77 -1.10
C ILE A 373 35.03 40.82 -2.17
N TYR A 374 36.16 40.66 -2.86
CA TYR A 374 36.65 41.64 -3.83
C TYR A 374 35.89 41.61 -5.18
N LEU A 375 35.21 40.51 -5.53
CA LEU A 375 34.49 40.37 -6.80
C LEU A 375 33.01 40.80 -6.76
N ASN A 376 32.46 41.11 -5.59
CA ASN A 376 31.06 41.57 -5.43
C ASN A 376 30.92 43.08 -5.12
N LEU A 377 32.02 43.83 -5.21
CA LEU A 377 32.01 45.31 -5.08
C LEU A 377 32.23 46.03 -6.42
N LEU A 378 32.26 45.30 -7.55
CA LEU A 378 32.48 45.85 -8.90
C LEU A 378 31.44 45.37 -9.93
N ALA A 379 30.24 44.96 -9.51
CA ALA A 379 29.11 44.65 -10.40
C ALA A 379 27.82 45.32 -9.91
#